data_AF-A0A6L9J4V3-F1
#
_entry.id   AF-A0A6L9J4V3-F1
#
_cell.length_a   1.000
_cell.length_b   1.000
_cell.length_c   1.000
_cell.angle_alpha   90.00
_cell.angle_beta   90.00
_cell.angle_gamma   90.00
#
_symmetry.space_group_name_H-M   'P 1'
#
loop_
_entity.id
_entity.type
_entity.pdbx_description
1 polymer ?
#
loop_
_entity_poly.entity_id
_entity_poly.type
_entity_poly.pdbx_seq_one_letter_code
_entity_poly.pdbx_strand_id
1 'polypeptide(L)'
;MEQEKGPGQAIVYARSATCGGQKFPVHWGGDNSATYVSMAETLRGGLSLGLSGFGFWSHDIGGFFGTPTPDLYKRWIAFGLLSSHSRLHSDSDLRVPWNFDDGSADVLRFFKNLKARLKPYLMDMMQEALDHGWPMLRAMVLEFPNDPTCRHLDLQYMLGSALLVAPVFNPHGEVTQGAGWRTEQHSYLSLPVWCHIEHSQRWDCLNGYLP
;
A
#
# COMPACT_ATOMS: atom_id res chain seq x y z
N MET A 1 -20.00 -18.89 -2.49
CA MET A 1 -18.93 -18.52 -3.45
C MET A 1 -18.16 -19.73 -3.95
N GLU A 2 -17.38 -20.46 -3.15
CA GLU A 2 -16.63 -21.63 -3.68
C GLU A 2 -17.52 -22.71 -4.31
N GLN A 3 -18.68 -22.99 -3.71
CA GLN A 3 -19.67 -23.91 -4.28
C GLN A 3 -20.21 -23.46 -5.66
N GLU A 4 -20.20 -22.16 -5.96
CA GLU A 4 -20.76 -21.59 -7.19
C GLU A 4 -19.69 -21.23 -8.23
N LYS A 5 -18.50 -20.81 -7.78
CA LYS A 5 -17.41 -20.27 -8.61
C LYS A 5 -16.23 -21.24 -8.73
N GLY A 6 -16.17 -22.25 -7.88
CA GLY A 6 -15.07 -23.22 -7.81
C GLY A 6 -14.00 -22.86 -6.76
N PRO A 7 -13.16 -23.85 -6.37
CA PRO A 7 -12.06 -23.65 -5.43
C PRO A 7 -11.07 -22.58 -5.90
N GLY A 8 -10.63 -21.72 -4.98
CA GLY A 8 -9.63 -20.68 -5.27
C GLY A 8 -10.13 -19.50 -6.12
N GLN A 9 -11.44 -19.44 -6.42
CA GLN A 9 -12.06 -18.34 -7.17
C GLN A 9 -12.84 -17.36 -6.26
N ALA A 10 -12.89 -17.62 -4.95
CA ALA A 10 -13.62 -16.79 -4.00
C ALA A 10 -12.79 -15.58 -3.57
N ILE A 11 -13.40 -14.40 -3.61
CA ILE A 11 -12.84 -13.15 -3.09
C ILE A 11 -13.96 -12.30 -2.51
N VAL A 12 -13.71 -11.67 -1.37
CA VAL A 12 -14.64 -10.70 -0.75
C VAL A 12 -13.96 -9.34 -0.57
N TYR A 13 -14.75 -8.32 -0.22
CA TYR A 13 -14.27 -7.06 0.36
C TYR A 13 -14.94 -6.91 1.73
N ALA A 14 -14.31 -7.46 2.76
CA ALA A 14 -14.84 -7.54 4.12
C ALA A 14 -14.45 -6.29 4.94
N ARG A 15 -15.43 -5.67 5.61
CA ARG A 15 -15.24 -4.52 6.50
C ARG A 15 -14.99 -4.90 7.97
N SER A 16 -15.47 -6.07 8.38
CA SER A 16 -15.40 -6.54 9.76
C SER A 16 -14.71 -7.89 9.80
N ALA A 17 -14.06 -8.19 10.92
CA ALA A 17 -13.36 -9.45 11.12
C ALA A 17 -13.37 -9.87 12.59
N THR A 18 -13.12 -11.17 12.79
CA THR A 18 -12.77 -11.78 14.08
C THR A 18 -11.65 -12.80 13.82
N CYS A 19 -11.15 -13.46 14.86
CA CYS A 19 -10.17 -14.52 14.72
C CYS A 19 -10.66 -15.59 13.72
N GLY A 20 -9.83 -15.90 12.72
CA GLY A 20 -10.17 -16.81 11.64
C GLY A 20 -10.78 -16.14 10.40
N GLY A 21 -11.15 -14.85 10.49
CA GLY A 21 -11.68 -14.07 9.38
C GLY A 21 -10.68 -13.92 8.22
N GLN A 22 -9.37 -13.95 8.50
CA GLN A 22 -8.31 -13.86 7.49
C GLN A 22 -8.37 -14.96 6.42
N LYS A 23 -9.06 -16.08 6.69
CA LYS A 23 -9.31 -17.17 5.73
C LYS A 23 -10.23 -16.75 4.57
N PHE A 24 -10.90 -15.61 4.69
CA PHE A 24 -11.83 -15.08 3.69
C PHE A 24 -11.38 -13.68 3.23
N PRO A 25 -10.26 -13.58 2.49
CA PRO A 25 -9.78 -12.30 1.99
C PRO A 25 -10.70 -11.75 0.89
N VAL A 26 -10.73 -10.44 0.67
CA VAL A 26 -9.82 -9.39 1.16
C VAL A 26 -10.50 -8.52 2.21
N HIS A 27 -9.73 -7.98 3.14
CA HIS A 27 -10.24 -7.04 4.14
C HIS A 27 -9.95 -5.60 3.72
N TRP A 28 -10.91 -4.71 3.96
CA TRP A 28 -10.80 -3.31 3.59
C TRP A 28 -10.89 -2.40 4.82
N GLY A 29 -10.09 -1.33 4.81
CA GLY A 29 -9.82 -0.46 5.96
C GLY A 29 -10.96 0.41 6.47
N GLY A 30 -12.14 0.40 5.85
CA GLY A 30 -13.27 1.21 6.29
C GLY A 30 -13.34 2.60 5.65
N ASP A 31 -14.32 3.38 6.11
CA ASP A 31 -14.71 4.68 5.56
C ASP A 31 -13.72 5.78 5.99
N ASN A 32 -12.62 5.93 5.24
CA ASN A 32 -11.58 6.94 5.46
C ASN A 32 -11.97 8.34 4.94
N SER A 33 -11.35 9.40 5.48
CA SER A 33 -11.58 10.78 5.00
C SER A 33 -10.53 11.19 3.96
N ALA A 34 -10.89 12.10 3.06
CA ALA A 34 -9.99 12.66 2.05
C ALA A 34 -8.99 13.69 2.63
N THR A 35 -8.13 13.24 3.56
CA THR A 35 -7.04 14.05 4.16
C THR A 35 -5.75 13.23 4.30
N TYR A 36 -4.59 13.90 4.32
CA TYR A 36 -3.30 13.23 4.57
C TYR A 36 -3.22 12.56 5.95
N VAL A 37 -3.84 13.17 6.97
CA VAL A 37 -3.92 12.58 8.31
C VAL A 37 -4.65 11.24 8.25
N SER A 38 -5.82 11.20 7.59
CA SER A 38 -6.58 9.96 7.44
C SER A 38 -5.86 8.95 6.54
N MET A 39 -5.10 9.38 5.54
CA MET A 39 -4.24 8.51 4.73
C MET A 39 -3.16 7.83 5.60
N ALA A 40 -2.53 8.55 6.53
CA ALA A 40 -1.57 8.00 7.47
C ALA A 40 -2.21 7.03 8.48
N GLU A 41 -3.39 7.38 9.01
CA GLU A 41 -4.18 6.48 9.87
C GLU A 41 -4.60 5.20 9.13
N THR A 42 -4.94 5.33 7.84
CA THR A 42 -5.30 4.21 6.97
C THR A 42 -4.12 3.24 6.83
N LEU A 43 -2.89 3.75 6.62
CA LEU A 43 -1.69 2.90 6.61
C LEU A 43 -1.47 2.21 7.97
N ARG A 44 -1.57 2.93 9.09
CA ARG A 44 -1.48 2.34 10.44
C ARG A 44 -2.48 1.20 10.63
N GLY A 45 -3.71 1.37 10.18
CA GLY A 45 -4.75 0.34 10.22
C GLY A 45 -4.36 -0.91 9.40
N GLY A 46 -3.85 -0.71 8.18
CA GLY A 46 -3.36 -1.79 7.32
C GLY A 46 -2.20 -2.58 7.96
N LEU A 47 -1.20 -1.89 8.52
CA LEU A 47 -0.06 -2.53 9.19
C LEU A 47 -0.50 -3.29 10.44
N SER A 48 -1.41 -2.71 11.23
CA SER A 48 -1.97 -3.34 12.43
C SER A 48 -2.76 -4.61 12.08
N LEU A 49 -3.53 -4.57 10.99
CA LEU A 49 -4.27 -5.73 10.48
C LEU A 49 -3.31 -6.84 10.01
N GLY A 50 -2.23 -6.47 9.31
CA GLY A 50 -1.18 -7.41 8.91
C GLY A 50 -0.49 -8.08 10.09
N LEU A 51 -0.13 -7.31 11.13
CA LEU A 51 0.39 -7.83 12.40
C LEU A 51 -0.59 -8.73 13.15
N SER A 52 -1.88 -8.65 12.80
CA SER A 52 -2.96 -9.47 13.37
C SER A 52 -3.27 -10.73 12.53
N GLY A 53 -2.41 -11.09 11.57
CA GLY A 53 -2.50 -12.34 10.81
C GLY A 53 -3.33 -12.26 9.52
N PHE A 54 -3.66 -11.07 9.04
CA PHE A 54 -4.39 -10.91 7.77
C PHE A 54 -3.42 -10.65 6.62
N GLY A 55 -3.39 -11.59 5.65
CA GLY A 55 -2.47 -11.53 4.52
C GLY A 55 -2.70 -10.37 3.54
N PHE A 56 -3.96 -9.95 3.40
CA PHE A 56 -4.42 -9.08 2.32
C PHE A 56 -5.29 -7.94 2.83
N TRP A 57 -5.00 -6.74 2.35
CA TRP A 57 -5.66 -5.51 2.74
C TRP A 57 -5.84 -4.53 1.56
N SER A 58 -6.97 -3.81 1.58
CA SER A 58 -7.31 -2.72 0.66
C SER A 58 -7.77 -1.49 1.42
N HIS A 59 -7.74 -0.34 0.76
CA HIS A 59 -8.31 0.92 1.22
C HIS A 59 -8.88 1.70 0.03
N ASP A 60 -9.65 2.74 0.31
CA ASP A 60 -10.23 3.59 -0.72
C ASP A 60 -9.28 4.72 -1.08
N ILE A 61 -8.76 4.64 -2.30
CA ILE A 61 -7.81 5.61 -2.85
C ILE A 61 -8.48 6.97 -2.99
N GLY A 62 -7.88 7.98 -2.34
CA GLY A 62 -8.41 9.34 -2.29
C GLY A 62 -9.38 9.61 -1.15
N GLY A 63 -9.66 8.61 -0.30
CA GLY A 63 -10.62 8.71 0.80
C GLY A 63 -12.05 8.42 0.38
N PHE A 64 -12.85 7.89 1.30
CA PHE A 64 -14.27 7.60 1.12
C PHE A 64 -15.14 8.86 1.31
N PHE A 65 -14.91 9.60 2.39
CA PHE A 65 -15.62 10.84 2.71
C PHE A 65 -14.89 12.09 2.18
N GLY A 66 -15.68 13.02 1.64
CA GLY A 66 -15.19 14.29 1.08
C GLY A 66 -14.56 14.12 -0.31
N THR A 67 -14.02 15.22 -0.85
CA THR A 67 -13.36 15.25 -2.15
C THR A 67 -11.88 15.57 -1.93
N PRO A 68 -10.94 14.69 -2.29
CA PRO A 68 -9.52 14.98 -2.12
C PRO A 68 -9.08 16.11 -3.05
N THR A 69 -8.08 16.89 -2.61
CA THR A 69 -7.35 17.76 -3.52
C THR A 69 -6.59 16.91 -4.55
N PRO A 70 -6.29 17.44 -5.76
CA PRO A 70 -5.58 16.66 -6.77
C PRO A 70 -4.23 16.13 -6.29
N ASP A 71 -3.49 16.89 -5.47
CA ASP A 71 -2.23 16.43 -4.90
C ASP A 71 -2.42 15.20 -3.99
N LEU A 72 -3.38 15.25 -3.06
CA LEU A 72 -3.69 14.13 -2.16
C LEU A 72 -4.14 12.91 -2.96
N TYR A 73 -5.02 13.08 -3.94
CA TYR A 73 -5.49 11.99 -4.79
C TYR A 73 -4.32 11.30 -5.50
N LYS A 74 -3.40 12.06 -6.10
CA LYS A 74 -2.18 11.54 -6.76
C LYS A 74 -1.25 10.82 -5.79
N ARG A 75 -1.04 11.34 -4.57
CA ARG A 75 -0.24 10.65 -3.53
C ARG A 75 -0.91 9.34 -3.09
N TRP A 76 -2.22 9.34 -2.96
CA TRP A 76 -2.97 8.15 -2.55
C TRP A 76 -3.03 7.08 -3.64
N ILE A 77 -3.06 7.45 -4.93
CA ILE A 77 -2.93 6.50 -6.05
C ILE A 77 -1.67 5.66 -5.89
N ALA A 78 -0.53 6.32 -5.65
CA ALA A 78 0.77 5.70 -5.45
C ALA A 78 0.71 4.64 -4.33
N PHE A 79 0.21 5.05 -3.16
CA PHE A 79 0.04 4.19 -2.00
C PHE A 79 -0.92 3.00 -2.28
N GLY A 80 -2.09 3.27 -2.86
CA GLY A 80 -3.09 2.25 -3.09
C GLY A 80 -2.67 1.22 -4.13
N LEU A 81 -1.94 1.62 -5.17
CA LEU A 81 -1.43 0.69 -6.17
C LEU A 81 -0.18 -0.07 -5.72
N LEU A 82 0.50 0.39 -4.66
CA LEU A 82 1.52 -0.39 -3.95
C LEU A 82 1.00 -1.05 -2.66
N SER A 83 -0.32 -1.25 -2.57
CA SER A 83 -0.96 -2.13 -1.58
C SER A 83 -1.35 -3.47 -2.22
N SER A 84 -1.72 -4.49 -1.44
CA SER A 84 -2.08 -5.81 -1.98
C SER A 84 -3.25 -5.71 -2.98
N HIS A 85 -4.32 -5.04 -2.56
CA HIS A 85 -5.52 -4.79 -3.34
C HIS A 85 -5.79 -3.29 -3.41
N SER A 86 -6.41 -2.87 -4.50
CA SER A 86 -6.52 -1.45 -4.85
C SER A 86 -7.93 -1.15 -5.36
N ARG A 87 -8.56 -0.11 -4.81
CA ARG A 87 -9.92 0.28 -5.17
C ARG A 87 -10.05 1.81 -5.20
N LEU A 88 -10.74 2.30 -6.23
CA LEU A 88 -11.23 3.69 -6.31
C LEU A 88 -12.70 3.67 -5.89
N HIS A 89 -13.03 4.25 -4.73
CA HIS A 89 -14.39 4.22 -4.16
C HIS A 89 -14.62 5.37 -3.18
N SER A 90 -15.88 5.77 -3.02
CA SER A 90 -16.33 6.84 -2.13
C SER A 90 -17.85 6.87 -1.97
N ASP A 91 -18.32 7.73 -1.07
CA ASP A 91 -19.74 7.96 -0.77
C ASP A 91 -20.51 8.55 -1.96
N SER A 92 -20.05 9.70 -2.48
CA SER A 92 -20.88 10.55 -3.36
C SER A 92 -20.24 10.89 -4.72
N ASP A 93 -18.96 11.28 -4.75
CA ASP A 93 -18.28 11.64 -6.00
C ASP A 93 -17.67 10.43 -6.72
N LEU A 94 -17.55 10.48 -8.05
CA LEU A 94 -16.82 9.44 -8.78
C LEU A 94 -15.30 9.62 -8.64
N ARG A 95 -14.59 8.60 -8.16
CA ARG A 95 -13.12 8.56 -8.01
C ARG A 95 -12.36 8.31 -9.32
N VAL A 96 -12.93 8.68 -10.45
CA VAL A 96 -12.23 8.59 -11.75
C VAL A 96 -11.21 9.72 -11.86
N PRO A 97 -10.01 9.47 -12.41
CA PRO A 97 -8.89 10.40 -12.27
C PRO A 97 -9.11 11.74 -13.01
N TRP A 98 -9.84 11.74 -14.13
CA TRP A 98 -10.16 12.96 -14.90
C TRP A 98 -11.13 13.91 -14.19
N ASN A 99 -11.66 13.55 -13.02
CA ASN A 99 -12.45 14.46 -12.19
C ASN A 99 -11.59 15.38 -11.31
N PHE A 100 -10.28 15.14 -11.21
CA PHE A 100 -9.40 15.87 -10.29
C PHE A 100 -8.50 16.87 -11.01
N ASP A 101 -7.66 16.39 -11.94
CA ASP A 101 -6.86 17.20 -12.85
C ASP A 101 -6.34 16.35 -14.03
N ASP A 102 -5.77 17.00 -15.05
CA ASP A 102 -5.21 16.31 -16.22
C ASP A 102 -4.07 15.35 -15.84
N GLY A 103 -3.30 15.67 -14.79
CA GLY A 103 -2.17 14.86 -14.35
C GLY A 103 -2.55 13.60 -13.56
N SER A 104 -3.75 13.52 -13.00
CA SER A 104 -4.19 12.39 -12.18
C SER A 104 -4.33 11.10 -12.99
N ALA A 105 -4.74 11.21 -14.25
CA ALA A 105 -4.84 10.05 -15.15
C ALA A 105 -3.45 9.47 -15.46
N ASP A 106 -2.44 10.33 -15.59
CA ASP A 106 -1.06 9.91 -15.83
C ASP A 106 -0.46 9.18 -14.63
N VAL A 107 -0.68 9.70 -13.42
CA VAL A 107 -0.22 9.06 -12.18
C VAL A 107 -0.88 7.69 -12.00
N LEU A 108 -2.20 7.60 -12.22
CA LEU A 108 -2.91 6.32 -12.16
C LEU A 108 -2.37 5.33 -13.19
N ARG A 109 -2.19 5.76 -14.44
CA ARG A 109 -1.64 4.93 -15.51
C ARG A 109 -0.23 4.43 -15.18
N PHE A 110 0.63 5.31 -14.68
CA PHE A 110 2.00 4.96 -14.30
C PHE A 110 2.03 3.87 -13.23
N PHE A 111 1.39 4.10 -12.08
CA PHE A 111 1.41 3.13 -10.98
C PHE A 111 0.64 1.85 -11.30
N LYS A 112 -0.39 1.92 -12.15
CA LYS A 112 -1.11 0.73 -12.60
C LYS A 112 -0.19 -0.15 -13.44
N ASN A 113 0.57 0.46 -14.35
CA ASN A 113 1.53 -0.26 -15.17
C ASN A 113 2.73 -0.77 -14.35
N LEU A 114 3.15 -0.03 -13.31
CA LEU A 114 4.13 -0.51 -12.35
C LEU A 114 3.63 -1.76 -11.60
N LYS A 115 2.43 -1.71 -11.01
CA LYS A 115 1.82 -2.86 -10.33
C LYS A 115 1.67 -4.06 -11.27
N ALA A 116 1.31 -3.83 -12.53
CA ALA A 116 1.22 -4.88 -13.54
C ALA A 116 2.59 -5.53 -13.85
N ARG A 117 3.67 -4.74 -13.91
CA ARG A 117 5.04 -5.26 -14.07
C ARG A 117 5.53 -6.01 -12.83
N LEU A 118 5.16 -5.56 -11.63
CA LEU A 118 5.45 -6.23 -10.37
C LEU A 118 4.60 -7.48 -10.13
N LYS A 119 3.60 -7.78 -10.99
CA LYS A 119 2.66 -8.88 -10.78
C LYS A 119 3.35 -10.22 -10.47
N PRO A 120 4.40 -10.68 -11.17
CA PRO A 120 5.06 -11.95 -10.82
C PRO A 120 5.53 -11.97 -9.36
N TYR A 121 6.29 -10.95 -8.95
CA TYR A 121 6.72 -10.79 -7.56
C TYR A 121 5.53 -10.71 -6.58
N LEU A 122 4.50 -9.93 -6.90
CA LEU A 122 3.34 -9.79 -6.03
C LEU A 122 2.57 -11.11 -5.88
N MET A 123 2.50 -11.95 -6.92
CA MET A 123 1.88 -13.27 -6.84
C MET A 123 2.68 -14.21 -5.94
N ASP A 124 4.02 -14.16 -5.99
CA ASP A 124 4.87 -14.91 -5.07
C ASP A 124 4.64 -14.47 -3.61
N MET A 125 4.54 -13.16 -3.37
CA MET A 125 4.23 -12.62 -2.05
C MET A 125 2.81 -12.97 -1.58
N MET A 126 1.84 -13.10 -2.50
CA MET A 126 0.51 -13.61 -2.17
C MET A 126 0.58 -15.08 -1.73
N GLN A 127 1.40 -15.89 -2.40
CA GLN A 127 1.61 -17.29 -2.05
C GLN A 127 2.28 -17.43 -0.67
N GLU A 128 3.31 -16.63 -0.37
CA GLU A 128 3.91 -16.57 0.97
C GLU A 128 2.89 -16.23 2.07
N ALA A 129 1.96 -15.31 1.78
CA ALA A 129 0.90 -14.96 2.72
C ALA A 129 -0.06 -16.13 2.99
N LEU A 130 -0.30 -16.98 2.01
CA LEU A 130 -1.12 -18.19 2.17
C LEU A 130 -0.37 -19.31 2.92
N ASP A 131 0.90 -19.51 2.60
CA ASP A 131 1.69 -20.63 3.14
C ASP A 131 2.21 -20.36 4.56
N HIS A 132 2.55 -19.10 4.86
CA HIS A 132 3.21 -18.72 6.11
C HIS A 132 2.40 -17.75 6.97
N GLY A 133 1.36 -17.11 6.41
CA GLY A 133 0.60 -16.07 7.11
C GLY A 133 1.33 -14.74 7.21
N TRP A 134 2.41 -14.53 6.44
CA TRP A 134 3.12 -13.27 6.40
C TRP A 134 2.34 -12.25 5.56
N PRO A 135 1.96 -11.08 6.10
CA PRO A 135 1.18 -10.12 5.35
C PRO A 135 1.97 -9.58 4.15
N MET A 136 1.26 -9.23 3.07
CA MET A 136 1.89 -8.58 1.93
C MET A 136 2.41 -7.18 2.30
N LEU A 137 1.69 -6.44 3.16
CA LEU A 137 2.18 -5.18 3.75
C LEU A 137 2.72 -5.48 5.14
N ARG A 138 4.05 -5.48 5.28
CA ARG A 138 4.74 -5.81 6.52
C ARG A 138 5.19 -4.53 7.21
N ALA A 139 4.80 -4.39 8.48
CA ALA A 139 5.39 -3.36 9.33
C ALA A 139 6.91 -3.57 9.41
N MET A 140 7.68 -2.49 9.50
CA MET A 140 9.15 -2.60 9.52
C MET A 140 9.65 -3.49 10.66
N VAL A 141 8.98 -3.45 11.82
CA VAL A 141 9.29 -4.31 12.98
C VAL A 141 9.06 -5.81 12.71
N LEU A 142 8.17 -6.16 11.77
CA LEU A 142 7.92 -7.55 11.39
C LEU A 142 9.06 -8.08 10.51
N GLU A 143 9.53 -7.29 9.55
CA GLU A 143 10.61 -7.68 8.63
C GLU A 143 12.00 -7.56 9.30
N PHE A 144 12.20 -6.55 10.15
CA PHE A 144 13.47 -6.25 10.80
C PHE A 144 13.32 -6.27 12.34
N PRO A 145 12.99 -7.42 12.95
CA PRO A 145 12.67 -7.51 14.38
C PRO A 145 13.85 -7.17 15.30
N ASN A 146 15.08 -7.35 14.81
CA ASN A 146 16.31 -7.08 15.56
C ASN A 146 16.77 -5.62 15.46
N ASP A 147 16.16 -4.81 14.60
CA ASP A 147 16.47 -3.38 14.51
C ASP A 147 15.55 -2.58 15.44
N PRO A 148 16.06 -2.01 16.55
CA PRO A 148 15.24 -1.27 17.50
C PRO A 148 14.63 0.00 16.91
N THR A 149 15.19 0.54 15.81
CA THR A 149 14.66 1.74 15.15
C THR A 149 13.36 1.46 14.40
N CYS A 150 13.12 0.21 14.00
CA CYS A 150 11.92 -0.21 13.28
C CYS A 150 10.65 -0.28 14.14
N ARG A 151 10.78 -0.21 15.48
CA ARG A 151 9.67 -0.39 16.43
C ARG A 151 8.55 0.65 16.31
N HIS A 152 8.87 1.85 15.81
CA HIS A 152 7.95 2.98 15.75
C HIS A 152 7.68 3.47 14.33
N LEU A 153 8.22 2.79 13.31
CA LEU A 153 8.03 3.20 11.91
C LEU A 153 6.64 2.79 11.44
N ASP A 154 5.76 3.77 11.26
CA ASP A 154 4.35 3.59 10.89
C ASP A 154 3.94 4.30 9.58
N LEU A 155 4.86 5.07 8.99
CA LEU A 155 4.66 5.81 7.72
C LEU A 155 5.36 5.14 6.51
N GLN A 156 5.88 3.93 6.69
CA GLN A 156 6.53 3.13 5.67
C GLN A 156 6.32 1.65 5.96
N TYR A 157 6.48 0.80 4.94
CA TYR A 157 6.29 -0.63 5.05
C TYR A 157 7.09 -1.40 4.03
N MET A 158 7.29 -2.69 4.26
CA MET A 158 7.78 -3.61 3.24
C MET A 158 6.58 -4.21 2.50
N LEU A 159 6.55 -4.07 1.18
CA LEU A 159 5.64 -4.77 0.28
C LEU A 159 6.30 -6.10 -0.13
N GLY A 160 5.99 -7.16 0.62
CA GLY A 160 6.73 -8.41 0.55
C GLY A 160 8.13 -8.31 1.14
N SER A 161 9.03 -9.20 0.74
CA SER A 161 10.39 -9.31 1.28
C SER A 161 11.40 -8.33 0.66
N ALA A 162 11.13 -7.81 -0.53
CA ALA A 162 12.14 -7.09 -1.32
C ALA A 162 11.88 -5.60 -1.49
N LEU A 163 10.65 -5.10 -1.31
CA LEU A 163 10.30 -3.73 -1.66
C LEU A 163 9.94 -2.91 -0.44
N LEU A 164 10.75 -1.93 -0.05
CA LEU A 164 10.34 -0.93 0.93
C LEU A 164 9.56 0.18 0.22
N VAL A 165 8.36 0.50 0.69
CA VAL A 165 7.48 1.54 0.18
C VAL A 165 7.22 2.57 1.27
N ALA A 166 7.48 3.85 0.98
CA ALA A 166 7.18 4.96 1.88
C ALA A 166 6.28 5.99 1.18
N PRO A 167 4.95 5.96 1.39
CA PRO A 167 4.05 6.94 0.82
C PRO A 167 4.37 8.38 1.27
N VAL A 168 4.06 9.35 0.42
CA VAL A 168 4.19 10.77 0.75
C VAL A 168 2.90 11.28 1.38
N PHE A 169 2.99 11.82 2.60
CA PHE A 169 1.83 12.28 3.39
C PHE A 169 1.70 13.80 3.48
N ASN A 170 2.15 14.53 2.46
CA ASN A 170 2.05 15.99 2.38
C ASN A 170 2.01 16.47 0.92
N PRO A 171 1.52 17.70 0.66
CA PRO A 171 1.49 18.26 -0.69
C PRO A 171 2.89 18.57 -1.25
N HIS A 172 3.90 18.74 -0.40
CA HIS A 172 5.23 19.23 -0.79
C HIS A 172 6.14 18.15 -1.40
N GLY A 173 5.84 16.86 -1.22
CA GLY A 173 6.70 15.79 -1.72
C GLY A 173 7.73 15.26 -0.72
N GLU A 174 7.67 15.71 0.53
CA GLU A 174 8.69 15.43 1.54
C GLU A 174 8.46 14.06 2.20
N VAL A 175 9.53 13.28 2.36
CA VAL A 175 9.48 11.99 3.07
C VAL A 175 10.48 11.93 4.22
N THR A 176 9.90 11.69 5.40
CA THR A 176 10.42 11.27 6.71
C THR A 176 10.73 9.77 6.91
N GLN A 177 11.92 9.22 6.65
CA GLN A 177 12.10 7.74 6.77
C GLN A 177 13.46 7.23 7.31
N GLY A 178 13.44 6.01 7.86
CA GLY A 178 14.61 5.21 8.25
C GLY A 178 15.18 5.44 9.66
N ALA A 179 16.09 4.54 10.06
CA ALA A 179 16.84 4.54 11.33
C ALA A 179 17.77 5.76 11.50
N GLY A 180 18.32 6.24 10.38
CA GLY A 180 18.96 7.54 10.27
C GLY A 180 18.07 8.44 9.44
N TRP A 181 17.62 9.55 10.02
CA TRP A 181 16.71 10.49 9.38
C TRP A 181 17.25 10.93 8.01
N ARG A 182 16.57 10.51 6.93
CA ARG A 182 16.82 11.00 5.57
C ARG A 182 15.59 11.73 5.06
N THR A 183 15.80 12.93 4.55
CA THR A 183 14.74 13.73 3.89
C THR A 183 14.97 13.67 2.38
N GLU A 184 13.96 13.23 1.66
CA GLU A 184 13.95 13.18 0.20
C GLU A 184 12.75 13.92 -0.38
N GLN A 185 12.87 14.41 -1.62
CA GLN A 185 11.82 15.11 -2.35
C GLN A 185 11.36 14.26 -3.54
N HIS A 186 10.05 14.01 -3.63
CA HIS A 186 9.47 13.11 -4.63
C HIS A 186 8.35 13.77 -5.44
N SER A 187 8.40 13.63 -6.77
CA SER A 187 7.33 14.02 -7.69
C SER A 187 6.08 13.13 -7.52
N TYR A 188 4.98 13.40 -8.22
CA TYR A 188 3.81 12.51 -8.23
C TYR A 188 4.03 11.19 -8.99
N LEU A 189 5.11 11.07 -9.77
CA LEU A 189 5.47 9.86 -10.50
C LEU A 189 6.58 9.05 -9.79
N SER A 190 6.97 9.47 -8.60
CA SER A 190 8.01 8.81 -7.81
C SER A 190 7.57 8.70 -6.36
N LEU A 191 8.00 7.63 -5.72
CA LEU A 191 8.02 7.50 -4.26
C LEU A 191 9.22 6.62 -3.90
N PRO A 192 9.72 6.67 -2.67
CA PRO A 192 10.78 5.77 -2.23
C PRO A 192 10.31 4.32 -2.35
N VAL A 193 10.76 3.65 -3.42
CA VAL A 193 10.72 2.20 -3.54
C VAL A 193 12.15 1.72 -3.59
N TRP A 194 12.56 0.95 -2.59
CA TRP A 194 13.90 0.38 -2.56
C TRP A 194 13.86 -1.13 -2.65
N CYS A 195 14.79 -1.67 -3.44
CA CYS A 195 14.97 -3.11 -3.55
C CYS A 195 16.03 -3.58 -2.55
N HIS A 196 15.67 -4.57 -1.74
CA HIS A 196 16.59 -5.24 -0.83
C HIS A 196 17.22 -6.44 -1.53
N ILE A 197 18.46 -6.30 -1.99
CA ILE A 197 19.15 -7.34 -2.77
C ILE A 197 19.88 -8.35 -1.85
N GLU A 198 20.31 -7.95 -0.64
CA GLU A 198 20.91 -8.80 0.40
C GLU A 198 20.89 -8.06 1.76
N HIS A 199 20.70 -8.78 2.89
CA HIS A 199 20.56 -8.24 4.28
C HIS A 199 21.73 -7.39 4.81
N SER A 200 22.74 -7.11 3.99
CA SER A 200 23.92 -6.32 4.34
C SER A 200 24.33 -5.28 3.28
N GLN A 201 23.55 -5.08 2.21
CA GLN A 201 23.87 -4.11 1.15
C GLN A 201 22.85 -2.98 0.99
N ARG A 202 23.35 -1.90 0.37
CA ARG A 202 22.72 -0.59 0.18
C ARG A 202 21.37 -0.73 -0.54
N TRP A 203 20.35 -0.09 0.01
CA TRP A 203 19.03 0.04 -0.60
C TRP A 203 19.10 0.92 -1.86
N ASP A 204 18.96 0.33 -3.04
CA ASP A 204 18.92 1.06 -4.31
C ASP A 204 17.49 1.51 -4.61
N CYS A 205 17.33 2.79 -4.98
CA CYS A 205 16.03 3.34 -5.35
C CYS A 205 15.65 2.85 -6.75
N LEU A 206 14.44 2.29 -6.91
CA LEU A 206 13.93 1.84 -8.20
C LEU A 206 13.77 2.97 -9.23
N ASN A 207 13.89 4.24 -8.84
CA ASN A 207 13.88 5.37 -9.78
C ASN A 207 14.95 5.27 -10.87
N GLY A 208 16.03 4.49 -10.67
CA GLY A 208 17.05 4.21 -11.71
C GLY A 208 16.73 3.02 -12.63
N TYR A 209 15.70 2.23 -12.33
CA TYR A 209 15.29 1.02 -13.06
C TYR A 209 13.89 1.16 -13.69
N LEU A 210 13.25 2.32 -13.52
CA LEU A 210 12.03 2.70 -14.20
C LEU A 210 12.44 3.57 -15.39
N PRO A 211 11.97 3.27 -16.62
CA PRO A 211 12.35 4.02 -17.81
C PRO A 211 11.93 5.50 -17.74
#